data_AF-A0A8S2U6H4-F1
#
_entry.id   AF-A0A8S2U6H4-F1
#
_cell.length_a   1.000
_cell.length_b   1.000
_cell.length_c   1.000
_cell.angle_alpha   90.00
_cell.angle_beta   90.00
_cell.angle_gamma   90.00
#
_symmetry.space_group_name_H-M   'P 1'
#
loop_
_entity.id
_entity.type
_entity.pdbx_description
1 polymer ?
#
loop_
_entity_poly.entity_id
_entity_poly.type
_entity_poly.pdbx_seq_one_letter_code
_entity_poly.pdbx_strand_id
1 'polypeptide(L)'
;MLFEVGDLQFASPATKPYWVKWSTMREKKEERACLNRLYEKYVPPLISLILEGTIDGKQGEKLKQIIPLTNLNMNSQLCYMLESLLLPYENATDSLIDPIYECYFIQALYWSLGAGLTEPAREIFDKQVKYLSSMNSTDEGPTGQAKFDEIPVHEETLFEYYFDAEHECWTSWKRLVPKYVHNPEKKFYEILVPTVDTIRSDWLLQLCYKIKRPVLKLNPDQNLVLNINFSSRTSSMDVQRNFESNVEKRAKDTYGPPPGKKLIVFIDEFNAISIVKDLPPTPSKFHYIFNLRDLSRIYNGLVSTTPKRFQTAAQLTRMWRNECLRVLYDRLIDSQDRKMVDVSLA
;
A
#
# COMPACT_ATOMS: atom_id res chain seq x y z
N MET A 1 -27.25 22.14 17.93
CA MET A 1 -25.80 21.91 17.94
C MET A 1 -25.56 20.63 17.16
N LEU A 2 -24.86 20.71 16.03
CA LEU A 2 -24.51 19.55 15.19
C LEU A 2 -23.09 19.11 15.58
N PHE A 3 -22.87 17.81 15.72
CA PHE A 3 -21.56 17.22 16.00
C PHE A 3 -21.27 16.12 14.98
N GLU A 4 -20.07 16.12 14.41
CA GLU A 4 -19.48 14.92 13.80
C GLU A 4 -18.72 14.17 14.89
N VAL A 5 -19.18 12.98 15.25
CA VAL A 5 -18.58 12.17 16.31
C VAL A 5 -17.69 11.12 15.64
N GLY A 6 -16.39 11.12 15.97
CA GLY A 6 -15.40 10.21 15.38
C GLY A 6 -15.52 8.76 15.84
N ASP A 7 -16.32 8.47 16.88
CA ASP A 7 -16.55 7.13 17.40
C ASP A 7 -18.06 6.83 17.48
N LEU A 8 -18.52 5.96 16.57
CA LEU A 8 -19.92 5.55 16.39
C LEU A 8 -20.10 4.06 16.67
N GLN A 9 -19.25 3.45 17.50
CA GLN A 9 -19.28 2.03 17.85
C GLN A 9 -20.65 1.49 18.33
N PHE A 10 -21.59 2.37 18.69
CA PHE A 10 -22.94 2.01 19.17
C PHE A 10 -24.09 2.55 18.29
N ALA A 11 -23.82 3.07 17.09
CA ALA A 11 -24.87 3.55 16.18
C ALA A 11 -25.18 2.52 15.07
N SER A 12 -26.48 2.41 14.74
CA SER A 12 -27.04 1.65 13.61
C SER A 12 -26.32 1.95 12.28
N PRO A 13 -26.20 1.00 11.32
CA PRO A 13 -25.12 0.99 10.34
C PRO A 13 -25.21 2.16 9.35
N ALA A 14 -24.38 3.18 9.57
CA ALA A 14 -24.18 4.32 8.67
C ALA A 14 -23.39 3.96 7.39
N THR A 15 -23.27 2.67 7.04
CA THR A 15 -22.42 2.14 5.97
C THR A 15 -23.10 2.11 4.60
N LYS A 16 -24.34 1.61 4.50
CA LYS A 16 -25.13 1.72 3.26
C LYS A 16 -25.34 3.18 2.81
N PRO A 17 -25.55 4.15 3.71
CA PRO A 17 -25.63 5.56 3.35
C PRO A 17 -24.43 6.11 2.59
N TYR A 18 -23.19 5.71 2.90
CA TYR A 18 -22.02 6.23 2.20
C TYR A 18 -21.97 5.73 0.76
N TRP A 19 -22.11 4.41 0.55
CA TRP A 19 -22.18 3.82 -0.79
C TRP A 19 -23.32 4.42 -1.61
N VAL A 20 -24.52 4.51 -1.03
CA VAL A 20 -25.69 5.09 -1.72
C VAL A 20 -25.46 6.56 -2.07
N LYS A 21 -24.84 7.33 -1.18
CA LYS A 21 -24.48 8.72 -1.48
C LYS A 21 -23.48 8.80 -2.65
N TRP A 22 -22.45 7.97 -2.64
CA TRP A 22 -21.46 7.95 -3.72
C TRP A 22 -22.05 7.47 -5.05
N SER A 23 -22.82 6.37 -5.04
CA SER A 23 -23.38 5.79 -6.27
C SER A 23 -24.45 6.68 -6.91
N THR A 24 -25.18 7.48 -6.12
CA THR A 24 -26.17 8.44 -6.64
C THR A 24 -25.54 9.65 -7.33
N MET A 25 -24.27 9.98 -7.05
CA MET A 25 -23.51 11.03 -7.75
C MET A 25 -23.09 10.64 -9.16
N ARG A 26 -23.21 9.35 -9.53
CA ARG A 26 -22.88 8.84 -10.88
C ARG A 26 -23.98 9.22 -11.87
N GLU A 27 -23.60 9.86 -12.97
CA GLU A 27 -24.53 10.34 -14.01
C GLU A 27 -25.13 9.19 -14.84
N LYS A 28 -24.29 8.22 -15.24
CA LYS A 28 -24.68 7.09 -16.09
C LYS A 28 -25.53 6.07 -15.30
N LYS A 29 -26.78 5.88 -15.73
CA LYS A 29 -27.73 4.97 -15.05
C LYS A 29 -27.32 3.50 -15.12
N GLU A 30 -26.81 3.06 -16.26
CA GLU A 30 -26.36 1.68 -16.51
C GLU A 30 -25.17 1.34 -15.62
N GLU A 31 -24.15 2.20 -15.60
CA GLU A 31 -23.01 2.12 -14.71
C GLU A 31 -23.45 2.00 -13.25
N ARG A 32 -24.34 2.90 -12.79
CA ARG A 32 -24.85 2.87 -11.42
C ARG A 32 -25.58 1.56 -11.10
N ALA A 33 -26.37 1.03 -12.03
CA ALA A 33 -27.06 -0.23 -11.85
C ALA A 33 -26.08 -1.41 -11.73
N CYS A 34 -25.07 -1.45 -12.61
CA CYS A 34 -24.01 -2.46 -12.58
C CYS A 34 -23.22 -2.42 -11.28
N LEU A 35 -22.73 -1.24 -10.86
CA LEU A 35 -21.97 -1.08 -9.63
C LEU A 35 -22.78 -1.45 -8.38
N ASN A 36 -24.08 -1.14 -8.33
CA ASN A 36 -24.93 -1.57 -7.22
C ASN A 36 -25.10 -3.09 -7.16
N ARG A 37 -25.21 -3.75 -8.32
CA ARG A 37 -25.26 -5.22 -8.39
C ARG A 37 -23.94 -5.84 -7.89
N LEU A 38 -22.80 -5.28 -8.29
CA LEU A 38 -21.49 -5.70 -7.81
C LEU A 38 -21.31 -5.44 -6.32
N TYR A 39 -21.78 -4.30 -5.80
CA TYR A 39 -21.75 -4.01 -4.38
C TYR A 39 -22.49 -5.05 -3.56
N GLU A 40 -23.75 -5.34 -3.90
CA GLU A 40 -24.54 -6.34 -3.17
C GLU A 40 -23.95 -7.76 -3.32
N LYS A 41 -23.30 -8.07 -4.46
CA LYS A 41 -22.59 -9.33 -4.69
C LYS A 41 -21.37 -9.51 -3.78
N TYR A 42 -20.55 -8.47 -3.62
CA TYR A 42 -19.23 -8.61 -2.99
C TYR A 42 -19.15 -8.03 -1.58
N VAL A 43 -19.67 -6.83 -1.35
CA VAL A 43 -19.31 -6.04 -0.16
C VAL A 43 -19.91 -6.63 1.12
N PRO A 44 -21.22 -6.94 1.22
CA PRO A 44 -21.77 -7.50 2.45
C PRO A 44 -21.12 -8.83 2.88
N PRO A 45 -20.95 -9.83 1.98
CA PRO A 45 -20.27 -11.08 2.34
C PRO A 45 -18.82 -10.87 2.79
N LEU A 46 -18.06 -10.01 2.10
CA LEU A 46 -16.66 -9.76 2.44
C LEU A 46 -16.51 -8.99 3.75
N ILE A 47 -17.39 -8.04 4.04
CA ILE A 47 -17.38 -7.31 5.32
C ILE A 47 -17.71 -8.25 6.49
N SER A 48 -18.72 -9.12 6.33
CA SER A 48 -19.07 -10.11 7.36
C SER A 48 -17.91 -11.09 7.58
N LEU A 49 -17.25 -11.55 6.52
CA LEU A 49 -16.01 -12.33 6.64
C LEU A 49 -14.93 -11.57 7.43
N ILE A 50 -14.66 -10.31 7.10
CA ILE A 50 -13.56 -9.54 7.71
C ILE A 50 -13.84 -9.23 9.19
N LEU A 51 -15.03 -8.73 9.50
CA LEU A 51 -15.34 -8.19 10.83
C LEU A 51 -15.93 -9.23 11.77
N GLU A 52 -16.72 -10.16 11.24
CA GLU A 52 -17.49 -11.13 12.02
C GLU A 52 -16.93 -12.54 11.88
N GLY A 53 -16.13 -12.82 10.84
CA GLY A 53 -15.58 -14.15 10.57
C GLY A 53 -16.60 -15.11 9.97
N THR A 54 -17.71 -14.61 9.41
CA THR A 54 -18.80 -15.45 8.92
C THR A 54 -18.67 -15.69 7.41
N ILE A 55 -18.76 -16.97 7.00
CA ILE A 55 -18.80 -17.39 5.57
C ILE A 55 -20.01 -18.29 5.38
N ASP A 56 -20.92 -17.91 4.48
CA ASP A 56 -22.14 -18.68 4.16
C ASP A 56 -22.94 -19.13 5.40
N GLY A 57 -23.04 -18.24 6.40
CA GLY A 57 -23.74 -18.50 7.66
C GLY A 57 -22.98 -19.38 8.67
N LYS A 58 -21.77 -19.85 8.33
CA LYS A 58 -20.88 -20.55 9.27
C LYS A 58 -20.00 -19.56 10.01
N GLN A 59 -19.99 -19.67 11.34
CA GLN A 59 -19.12 -18.87 12.19
C GLN A 59 -17.69 -19.40 12.15
N GLY A 60 -16.77 -18.58 11.68
CA GLY A 60 -15.33 -18.78 11.77
C GLY A 60 -14.67 -17.70 12.62
N GLU A 61 -13.35 -17.56 12.44
CA GLU A 61 -12.58 -16.47 13.04
C GLU A 61 -12.60 -15.23 12.15
N LYS A 62 -12.72 -14.05 12.78
CA LYS A 62 -12.57 -12.77 12.08
C LYS A 62 -11.18 -12.65 11.45
N LEU A 63 -11.12 -12.04 10.27
CA LEU A 63 -9.83 -11.85 9.60
C LEU A 63 -8.95 -10.86 10.36
N LYS A 64 -7.68 -11.23 10.53
CA LYS A 64 -6.69 -10.38 11.20
C LYS A 64 -6.32 -9.21 10.31
N GLN A 65 -6.34 -8.02 10.90
CA GLN A 65 -5.98 -6.76 10.26
C GLN A 65 -4.68 -6.23 10.86
N ILE A 66 -3.83 -5.63 10.02
CA ILE A 66 -2.60 -4.93 10.43
C ILE A 66 -2.98 -3.68 11.22
N ILE A 67 -4.00 -2.96 10.75
CA ILE A 67 -4.59 -1.79 11.40
C ILE A 67 -6.10 -2.06 11.51
N PRO A 68 -6.73 -1.87 12.68
CA PRO A 68 -8.17 -2.02 12.80
C PRO A 68 -8.91 -1.04 11.89
N LEU A 69 -9.60 -1.54 10.86
CA LEU A 69 -10.44 -0.75 9.96
C LEU A 69 -11.91 -1.01 10.27
N THR A 70 -12.70 0.07 10.33
CA THR A 70 -14.15 -0.05 10.43
C THR A 70 -14.76 -0.33 9.06
N ASN A 71 -16.00 -0.83 9.06
CA ASN A 71 -16.81 -0.98 7.84
C ASN A 71 -16.87 0.34 7.04
N LEU A 72 -17.05 1.49 7.71
CA LEU A 72 -17.10 2.80 7.05
C LEU A 72 -15.76 3.15 6.39
N ASN A 73 -14.62 2.85 7.02
CA ASN A 73 -13.31 3.12 6.44
C ASN A 73 -13.09 2.29 5.17
N MET A 74 -13.39 0.99 5.21
CA MET A 74 -13.25 0.10 4.07
C MET A 74 -14.15 0.52 2.90
N ASN A 75 -15.42 0.86 3.19
CA ASN A 75 -16.36 1.33 2.16
C ASN A 75 -15.99 2.69 1.57
N SER A 76 -15.50 3.61 2.40
CA SER A 76 -15.01 4.91 1.90
C SER A 76 -13.81 4.71 0.97
N GLN A 77 -12.88 3.83 1.35
CA GLN A 77 -11.72 3.50 0.53
C GLN A 77 -12.13 2.83 -0.79
N LEU A 78 -13.11 1.93 -0.76
CA LEU A 78 -13.65 1.30 -1.98
C LEU A 78 -14.18 2.35 -2.96
N CYS A 79 -14.96 3.31 -2.47
CA CYS A 79 -15.51 4.40 -3.29
C CYS A 79 -14.38 5.25 -3.92
N TYR A 80 -13.33 5.59 -3.16
CA TYR A 80 -12.19 6.34 -3.69
C TYR A 80 -11.41 5.56 -4.74
N MET A 81 -11.20 4.26 -4.51
CA MET A 81 -10.53 3.40 -5.49
C MET A 81 -11.34 3.34 -6.80
N LEU A 82 -12.65 3.11 -6.71
CA LEU A 82 -13.54 3.09 -7.88
C LEU A 82 -13.60 4.44 -8.60
N GLU A 83 -13.68 5.55 -7.86
CA GLU A 83 -13.67 6.90 -8.42
C GLU A 83 -12.42 7.13 -9.25
N SER A 84 -11.24 6.75 -8.74
CA SER A 84 -9.98 6.91 -9.46
C SER A 84 -9.82 5.99 -10.67
N LEU A 85 -10.21 4.72 -10.52
CA LEU A 85 -10.13 3.72 -11.59
C LEU A 85 -11.07 4.04 -12.75
N LEU A 86 -12.25 4.60 -12.45
CA LEU A 86 -13.29 4.86 -13.44
C LEU A 86 -13.26 6.30 -13.99
N LEU A 87 -12.43 7.18 -13.41
CA LEU A 87 -12.20 8.55 -13.87
C LEU A 87 -11.92 8.67 -15.38
N PRO A 88 -11.10 7.80 -16.01
CA PRO A 88 -10.86 7.88 -17.46
C PRO A 88 -12.13 7.70 -18.32
N TYR A 89 -13.17 7.06 -17.78
CA TYR A 89 -14.40 6.70 -18.50
C TYR A 89 -15.60 7.55 -18.11
N GLU A 90 -15.43 8.52 -17.21
CA GLU A 90 -16.50 9.41 -16.75
C GLU A 90 -17.12 10.19 -17.93
N ASN A 91 -16.27 10.71 -18.82
CA ASN A 91 -16.68 11.45 -20.02
C ASN A 91 -16.78 10.59 -21.29
N ALA A 92 -16.58 9.26 -21.19
CA ALA A 92 -16.67 8.39 -22.36
C ALA A 92 -18.12 8.36 -22.88
N THR A 93 -18.30 8.36 -24.21
CA THR A 93 -19.63 8.34 -24.84
C THR A 93 -20.38 7.06 -24.51
N ASP A 94 -19.67 5.93 -24.53
CA ASP A 94 -20.20 4.62 -24.20
C ASP A 94 -19.84 4.21 -22.77
N SER A 95 -20.75 3.47 -22.12
CA SER A 95 -20.47 2.80 -20.84
C SER A 95 -19.54 1.61 -21.08
N LEU A 96 -18.73 1.26 -20.08
CA LEU A 96 -17.99 -0.01 -20.12
C LEU A 96 -18.97 -1.17 -20.08
N ILE A 97 -18.54 -2.33 -20.59
CA ILE A 97 -19.32 -3.56 -20.44
C ILE A 97 -19.23 -4.07 -19.00
N ASP A 98 -20.28 -4.74 -18.53
CA ASP A 98 -20.40 -5.25 -17.16
C ASP A 98 -19.19 -6.08 -16.67
N PRO A 99 -18.59 -6.98 -17.47
CA PRO A 99 -17.39 -7.72 -17.05
C PRO A 99 -16.19 -6.82 -16.71
N ILE A 100 -15.98 -5.73 -17.47
CA ILE A 100 -14.89 -4.78 -17.22
C ILE A 100 -15.15 -3.98 -15.94
N TYR A 101 -16.41 -3.59 -15.69
CA TYR A 101 -16.79 -3.00 -14.41
C TYR A 101 -16.50 -3.96 -13.24
N GLU A 102 -16.76 -5.25 -13.41
CA GLU A 102 -16.46 -6.28 -12.40
C GLU A 102 -14.96 -6.41 -12.14
N CYS A 103 -14.11 -6.40 -13.17
CA CYS A 103 -12.65 -6.41 -13.01
C CYS A 103 -12.16 -5.20 -12.19
N TYR A 104 -12.62 -4.00 -12.53
CA TYR A 104 -12.27 -2.80 -11.76
C TYR A 104 -12.81 -2.84 -10.33
N PHE A 105 -14.00 -3.39 -10.14
CA PHE A 105 -14.59 -3.54 -8.82
C PHE A 105 -13.79 -4.52 -7.96
N ILE A 106 -13.41 -5.67 -8.51
CA ILE A 106 -12.52 -6.64 -7.86
C ILE A 106 -11.21 -5.96 -7.52
N GLN A 107 -10.53 -5.29 -8.46
CA GLN A 107 -9.28 -4.60 -8.17
C GLN A 107 -9.43 -3.56 -7.04
N ALA A 108 -10.53 -2.80 -7.03
CA ALA A 108 -10.83 -1.86 -5.96
C ALA A 108 -11.04 -2.54 -4.60
N LEU A 109 -11.64 -3.74 -4.54
CA LEU A 109 -11.82 -4.52 -3.30
C LEU A 109 -10.48 -4.90 -2.66
N TYR A 110 -9.52 -5.39 -3.45
CA TYR A 110 -8.19 -5.77 -2.97
C TYR A 110 -7.45 -4.58 -2.36
N TRP A 111 -7.59 -3.39 -2.96
CA TRP A 111 -6.96 -2.15 -2.51
C TRP A 111 -7.83 -1.31 -1.56
N SER A 112 -8.91 -1.87 -1.04
CA SER A 112 -9.75 -1.25 0.00
C SER A 112 -10.01 -2.20 1.16
N LEU A 113 -10.98 -3.10 1.04
CA LEU A 113 -11.34 -4.09 2.06
C LEU A 113 -10.17 -5.05 2.35
N GLY A 114 -9.46 -5.47 1.31
CA GLY A 114 -8.32 -6.39 1.44
C GLY A 114 -7.01 -5.75 1.90
N ALA A 115 -6.89 -4.43 1.78
CA ALA A 115 -5.61 -3.73 1.93
C ALA A 115 -5.04 -3.83 3.35
N GLY A 116 -5.90 -3.72 4.35
CA GLY A 116 -5.53 -3.75 5.77
C GLY A 116 -5.34 -5.15 6.36
N LEU A 117 -5.54 -6.22 5.58
CA LEU A 117 -5.43 -7.61 6.05
C LEU A 117 -3.98 -8.07 6.17
N THR A 118 -3.71 -8.94 7.15
CA THR A 118 -2.42 -9.64 7.25
C THR A 118 -2.26 -10.67 6.12
N GLU A 119 -1.04 -11.07 5.77
CA GLU A 119 -0.78 -12.03 4.69
C GLU A 119 -1.65 -13.31 4.77
N PRO A 120 -1.75 -14.03 5.92
CA PRO A 120 -2.62 -15.22 6.00
C PRO A 120 -4.11 -14.91 5.81
N ALA A 121 -4.55 -13.71 6.22
CA ALA A 121 -5.94 -13.28 6.06
C ALA A 121 -6.25 -12.89 4.61
N ARG A 122 -5.25 -12.38 3.86
CA ARG A 122 -5.37 -12.07 2.44
C ARG A 122 -5.64 -13.31 1.60
N GLU A 123 -5.05 -14.46 1.93
CA GLU A 123 -5.36 -15.72 1.23
C GLU A 123 -6.82 -16.16 1.38
N ILE A 124 -7.38 -16.00 2.59
CA ILE A 124 -8.79 -16.35 2.87
C ILE A 124 -9.71 -15.38 2.12
N PHE A 125 -9.39 -14.08 2.17
CA PHE A 125 -10.11 -13.05 1.44
C PHE A 125 -10.08 -13.28 -0.07
N ASP A 126 -8.90 -13.60 -0.63
CA ASP A 126 -8.71 -13.88 -2.05
C ASP A 126 -9.60 -15.04 -2.53
N LYS A 127 -9.60 -16.16 -1.80
CA LYS A 127 -10.46 -17.31 -2.08
C LYS A 127 -11.94 -16.92 -2.10
N GLN A 128 -12.38 -16.09 -1.16
CA GLN A 128 -13.77 -15.63 -1.11
C GLN A 128 -14.10 -14.72 -2.30
N VAL A 129 -13.22 -13.79 -2.69
CA VAL A 129 -13.46 -12.93 -3.86
C VAL A 129 -13.52 -13.76 -5.14
N LYS A 130 -12.59 -14.71 -5.32
CA LYS A 130 -12.57 -15.63 -6.48
C LYS A 130 -13.85 -16.48 -6.53
N TYR A 131 -14.28 -17.04 -5.40
CA TYR A 131 -15.55 -17.77 -5.31
C TYR A 131 -16.75 -16.89 -5.69
N LEU A 132 -16.86 -15.70 -5.12
CA LEU A 132 -17.94 -14.76 -5.42
C LEU A 132 -17.94 -14.36 -6.90
N SER A 133 -16.76 -14.18 -7.52
CA SER A 133 -16.66 -13.81 -8.94
C SER A 133 -17.37 -14.78 -9.87
N SER A 134 -17.33 -16.08 -9.56
CA SER A 134 -17.83 -17.15 -10.45
C SER A 134 -17.16 -17.16 -11.83
N MET A 135 -15.99 -16.55 -11.96
CA MET A 135 -15.17 -16.58 -13.17
C MET A 135 -14.31 -17.86 -13.21
N ASN A 136 -13.95 -18.31 -14.41
CA ASN A 136 -13.11 -19.48 -14.57
C ASN A 136 -11.65 -19.13 -14.20
N SER A 137 -10.99 -20.02 -13.47
CA SER A 137 -9.57 -19.88 -13.18
C SER A 137 -8.73 -20.33 -14.37
N THR A 138 -7.70 -19.56 -14.70
CA THR A 138 -6.74 -19.86 -15.77
C THR A 138 -5.31 -19.71 -15.24
N ASP A 139 -4.46 -20.72 -15.42
CA ASP A 139 -3.02 -20.60 -15.18
C ASP A 139 -2.36 -20.06 -16.45
N GLU A 140 -2.01 -18.78 -16.42
CA GLU A 140 -1.42 -18.05 -17.53
C GLU A 140 0.12 -18.22 -17.61
N GLY A 141 0.73 -18.91 -16.65
CA GLY A 141 2.18 -19.07 -16.58
C GLY A 141 2.92 -17.75 -16.29
N PRO A 142 4.27 -17.75 -16.30
CA PRO A 142 5.08 -16.62 -15.87
C PRO A 142 5.06 -15.41 -16.82
N THR A 143 4.57 -15.59 -18.05
CA THR A 143 4.58 -14.56 -19.10
C THR A 143 3.23 -14.33 -19.75
N GLY A 144 2.24 -15.20 -19.52
CA GLY A 144 0.90 -15.02 -20.04
C GLY A 144 0.12 -13.97 -19.27
N GLN A 145 -1.11 -13.75 -19.73
CA GLN A 145 -2.09 -12.82 -19.16
C GLN A 145 -3.44 -13.53 -19.22
N ALA A 146 -4.25 -13.40 -18.16
CA ALA A 146 -5.61 -13.91 -18.15
C ALA A 146 -6.56 -12.83 -18.68
N LYS A 147 -7.60 -13.22 -19.42
CA LYS A 147 -8.57 -12.26 -19.96
C LYS A 147 -9.49 -11.69 -18.87
N PHE A 148 -10.26 -10.66 -19.21
CA PHE A 148 -11.22 -10.04 -18.29
C PHE A 148 -12.31 -11.00 -17.76
N ASP A 149 -12.60 -12.10 -18.47
CA ASP A 149 -13.57 -13.12 -18.07
C ASP A 149 -12.95 -14.32 -17.32
N GLU A 150 -11.67 -14.23 -16.99
CA GLU A 150 -10.88 -15.24 -16.30
C GLU A 150 -10.25 -14.69 -15.02
N ILE A 151 -9.95 -15.59 -14.08
CA ILE A 151 -9.16 -15.29 -12.86
C ILE A 151 -7.78 -15.93 -13.03
N PRO A 152 -6.69 -15.13 -13.04
CA PRO A 152 -5.35 -15.69 -13.07
C PRO A 152 -5.03 -16.40 -11.75
N VAL A 153 -4.30 -17.51 -11.84
CA VAL A 153 -3.92 -18.33 -10.67
C VAL A 153 -2.45 -18.75 -10.67
N HIS A 154 -1.62 -18.22 -11.58
CA HIS A 154 -0.19 -18.51 -11.58
C HIS A 154 0.51 -18.00 -10.30
N GLU A 155 0.16 -16.79 -9.86
CA GLU A 155 0.58 -16.23 -8.57
C GLU A 155 -0.43 -16.60 -7.47
N GLU A 156 0.04 -16.58 -6.23
CA GLU A 156 -0.71 -17.08 -5.07
C GLU A 156 -2.06 -16.38 -4.87
N THR A 157 -2.12 -15.07 -5.10
CA THR A 157 -3.33 -14.26 -4.88
C THR A 157 -3.47 -13.17 -5.93
N LEU A 158 -4.69 -12.65 -6.11
CA LEU A 158 -4.97 -11.53 -7.00
C LEU A 158 -4.32 -10.21 -6.53
N PHE A 159 -3.80 -10.14 -5.30
CA PHE A 159 -2.95 -9.01 -4.84
C PHE A 159 -1.68 -8.86 -5.68
N GLU A 160 -1.24 -9.94 -6.34
CA GLU A 160 -0.07 -9.96 -7.22
C GLU A 160 -0.39 -9.57 -8.67
N TYR A 161 -1.64 -9.20 -8.95
CA TYR A 161 -2.10 -8.78 -10.27
C TYR A 161 -2.64 -7.36 -10.29
N TYR A 162 -2.59 -6.77 -11.48
CA TYR A 162 -3.35 -5.57 -11.84
C TYR A 162 -4.19 -5.85 -13.08
N PHE A 163 -5.34 -5.20 -13.16
CA PHE A 163 -6.16 -5.24 -14.36
C PHE A 163 -5.73 -4.13 -15.32
N ASP A 164 -5.32 -4.53 -16.52
CA ASP A 164 -5.03 -3.63 -17.63
C ASP A 164 -6.29 -3.49 -18.49
N ALA A 165 -6.95 -2.34 -18.40
CA ALA A 165 -8.17 -2.09 -19.18
C ALA A 165 -7.90 -1.65 -20.63
N GLU A 166 -6.66 -1.26 -20.97
CA GLU A 166 -6.30 -0.99 -22.36
C GLU A 166 -6.22 -2.31 -23.15
N HIS A 167 -5.70 -3.35 -22.49
CA HIS A 167 -5.54 -4.69 -23.07
C HIS A 167 -6.60 -5.70 -22.58
N GLU A 168 -7.55 -5.26 -21.76
CA GLU A 168 -8.63 -6.06 -21.14
C GLU A 168 -8.16 -7.39 -20.51
N CYS A 169 -7.06 -7.33 -19.75
CA CYS A 169 -6.44 -8.52 -19.17
C CYS A 169 -5.81 -8.29 -17.79
N TRP A 170 -5.78 -9.35 -16.99
CA TRP A 170 -5.02 -9.40 -15.75
C TRP A 170 -3.55 -9.68 -16.01
N THR A 171 -2.69 -8.88 -15.40
CA THR A 171 -1.24 -8.97 -15.57
C THR A 171 -0.54 -8.96 -14.22
N SER A 172 0.42 -9.86 -14.03
CA SER A 172 1.23 -9.92 -12.80
C SER A 172 2.06 -8.63 -12.64
N TRP A 173 2.08 -8.07 -11.43
CA TRP A 173 2.92 -6.91 -11.11
C TRP A 173 4.40 -7.18 -11.35
N LYS A 174 4.86 -8.44 -11.25
CA LYS A 174 6.26 -8.81 -11.53
C LYS A 174 6.67 -8.47 -12.96
N ARG A 175 5.76 -8.56 -13.93
CA ARG A 175 6.01 -8.22 -15.33
C ARG A 175 6.20 -6.73 -15.56
N LEU A 176 5.63 -5.90 -14.67
CA LEU A 176 5.77 -4.45 -14.74
C LEU A 176 7.06 -3.93 -14.11
N VAL A 177 7.83 -4.76 -13.40
CA VAL A 177 9.09 -4.32 -12.79
C VAL A 177 10.15 -4.17 -13.88
N PRO A 178 10.61 -2.94 -14.17
CA PRO A 178 11.66 -2.74 -15.16
C PRO A 178 12.96 -3.37 -14.68
N LYS A 179 13.74 -3.91 -15.62
CA LYS A 179 15.06 -4.47 -15.31
C LYS A 179 15.95 -3.36 -14.75
N TYR A 180 16.47 -3.57 -13.53
CA TYR A 180 17.37 -2.63 -12.90
C TYR A 180 18.70 -2.54 -13.67
N VAL A 181 19.10 -1.32 -14.02
CA VAL A 181 20.40 -1.01 -14.61
C VAL A 181 21.15 -0.11 -13.64
N HIS A 182 22.25 -0.62 -13.08
CA HIS A 182 23.06 0.13 -12.12
C HIS A 182 23.89 1.20 -12.81
N ASN A 183 23.84 2.43 -12.30
CA ASN A 183 24.79 3.49 -12.64
C ASN A 183 25.82 3.65 -11.51
N PRO A 184 27.10 3.28 -11.72
CA PRO A 184 28.15 3.38 -10.70
C PRO A 184 28.48 4.82 -10.26
N GLU A 185 28.12 5.83 -11.04
CA GLU A 185 28.37 7.24 -10.71
C GLU A 185 27.31 7.82 -9.77
N LYS A 186 26.14 7.17 -9.66
CA LYS A 186 25.10 7.60 -8.73
C LYS A 186 25.53 7.36 -7.30
N LYS A 187 25.30 8.35 -6.45
CA LYS A 187 25.51 8.20 -5.02
C LYS A 187 24.53 7.17 -4.48
N PHE A 188 24.99 6.37 -3.51
CA PHE A 188 24.23 5.24 -3.01
C PHE A 188 22.80 5.59 -2.53
N TYR A 189 22.62 6.74 -1.87
CA TYR A 189 21.30 7.18 -1.39
C TYR A 189 20.34 7.61 -2.52
N GLU A 190 20.82 7.76 -3.75
CA GLU A 190 20.03 8.09 -4.96
C GLU A 190 19.67 6.84 -5.76
N ILE A 191 20.18 5.66 -5.35
CA ILE A 191 19.87 4.39 -5.98
C ILE A 191 18.48 3.94 -5.55
N LEU A 192 17.55 3.94 -6.50
CA LEU A 192 16.23 3.35 -6.36
C LEU A 192 16.16 2.09 -7.21
N VAL A 193 16.02 0.94 -6.56
CA VAL A 193 15.81 -0.33 -7.24
C VAL A 193 14.30 -0.52 -7.40
N PRO A 194 13.79 -0.61 -8.64
CA PRO A 194 12.38 -0.91 -8.87
C PRO A 194 12.09 -2.34 -8.41
N THR A 195 11.12 -2.48 -7.51
CA THR A 195 10.53 -3.74 -7.06
C THR A 195 9.02 -3.73 -7.29
N VAL A 196 8.39 -4.89 -7.16
CA VAL A 196 6.93 -5.04 -7.23
C VAL A 196 6.24 -4.05 -6.27
N ASP A 197 6.76 -3.91 -5.05
CA ASP A 197 6.21 -2.97 -4.06
C ASP A 197 6.36 -1.51 -4.48
N THR A 198 7.48 -1.13 -5.09
CA THR A 198 7.65 0.25 -5.58
C THR A 198 6.70 0.56 -6.73
N ILE A 199 6.45 -0.39 -7.63
CA ILE A 199 5.51 -0.24 -8.74
C ILE A 199 4.07 -0.15 -8.22
N ARG A 200 3.67 -1.06 -7.32
CA ARG A 200 2.35 -1.04 -6.67
C ARG A 200 2.11 0.25 -5.90
N SER A 201 3.10 0.70 -5.14
CA SER A 201 3.01 1.95 -4.39
C SER A 201 2.88 3.14 -5.33
N ASP A 202 3.71 3.23 -6.37
CA ASP A 202 3.62 4.30 -7.36
C ASP A 202 2.25 4.33 -8.04
N TRP A 203 1.73 3.16 -8.47
CA TRP A 203 0.41 3.05 -9.06
C TRP A 203 -0.70 3.54 -8.12
N LEU A 204 -0.73 3.09 -6.86
CA LEU A 204 -1.69 3.57 -5.86
C LEU A 204 -1.59 5.09 -5.64
N LEU A 205 -0.35 5.61 -5.59
CA LEU A 205 -0.10 7.04 -5.42
C LEU A 205 -0.67 7.84 -6.59
N GLN A 206 -0.46 7.38 -7.82
CA GLN A 206 -1.04 8.01 -9.00
C GLN A 206 -2.57 8.00 -8.97
N LEU A 207 -3.19 6.90 -8.54
CA LEU A 207 -4.64 6.83 -8.39
C LEU A 207 -5.17 7.87 -7.38
N CYS A 208 -4.58 7.93 -6.20
CA CYS A 208 -5.00 8.90 -5.18
C CYS A 208 -4.70 10.35 -5.60
N TYR A 209 -3.60 10.59 -6.34
CA TYR A 209 -3.28 11.90 -6.91
C TYR A 209 -4.35 12.39 -7.89
N LYS A 210 -4.85 11.52 -8.78
CA LYS A 210 -5.90 11.85 -9.76
C LYS A 210 -7.17 12.41 -9.10
N ILE A 211 -7.58 11.81 -7.98
CA ILE A 211 -8.75 12.23 -7.20
C ILE A 211 -8.43 13.30 -6.13
N LYS A 212 -7.24 13.92 -6.21
CA LYS A 212 -6.76 14.99 -5.31
C LYS A 212 -6.82 14.60 -3.82
N ARG A 213 -6.60 13.33 -3.50
CA ARG A 213 -6.50 12.87 -2.12
C ARG A 213 -5.06 13.01 -1.61
N PRO A 214 -4.83 13.27 -0.31
CA PRO A 214 -3.49 13.27 0.25
C PRO A 214 -2.84 11.90 0.14
N VAL A 215 -1.60 11.83 -0.33
CA VAL A 215 -0.86 10.57 -0.50
C VAL A 215 0.65 10.76 -0.33
N LEU A 216 1.30 9.67 0.10
CA LEU A 216 2.72 9.58 0.46
C LEU A 216 3.62 9.39 -0.76
N LYS A 217 3.99 10.49 -1.45
CA LYS A 217 5.07 10.68 -2.47
C LYS A 217 4.54 11.18 -3.81
N LEU A 218 5.26 12.12 -4.47
CA LEU A 218 5.54 12.19 -5.92
C LEU A 218 6.13 13.54 -6.43
N ASN A 219 6.88 13.39 -7.53
CA ASN A 219 7.42 14.31 -8.57
C ASN A 219 7.82 15.76 -8.19
N PRO A 220 9.12 16.13 -8.21
CA PRO A 220 9.63 17.45 -7.78
C PRO A 220 9.23 18.64 -8.67
N ASP A 221 8.93 18.42 -9.94
CA ASP A 221 8.88 19.52 -10.92
C ASP A 221 7.55 20.29 -10.95
N GLN A 222 6.49 19.77 -10.31
CA GLN A 222 5.15 20.37 -10.30
C GLN A 222 4.57 20.59 -8.89
N ASN A 223 5.24 20.10 -7.85
CA ASN A 223 4.70 20.03 -6.50
C ASN A 223 5.64 20.72 -5.49
N LEU A 224 5.06 21.48 -4.57
CA LEU A 224 5.78 21.88 -3.35
C LEU A 224 5.64 20.73 -2.35
N VAL A 225 6.75 20.07 -2.02
CA VAL A 225 6.76 18.94 -1.08
C VAL A 225 7.15 19.44 0.30
N LEU A 226 6.26 19.26 1.28
CA LEU A 226 6.54 19.50 2.69
C LEU A 226 6.72 18.16 3.40
N ASN A 227 7.92 17.88 3.90
CA ASN A 227 8.20 16.71 4.72
C ASN A 227 8.00 17.06 6.20
N ILE A 228 7.00 16.47 6.85
CA ILE A 228 6.76 16.57 8.29
C ILE A 228 7.17 15.25 8.95
N ASN A 229 8.26 15.26 9.69
CA ASN A 229 8.69 14.11 10.48
C ASN A 229 7.98 14.16 11.83
N PHE A 230 7.09 13.21 12.08
CA PHE A 230 6.49 13.06 13.40
C PHE A 230 7.48 12.37 14.35
N SER A 231 7.46 12.80 15.59
CA SER A 231 8.18 12.18 16.69
C SER A 231 7.24 12.10 17.89
N SER A 232 7.62 11.34 18.92
CA SER A 232 6.85 11.27 20.17
C SER A 232 6.72 12.62 20.91
N ARG A 233 7.40 13.68 20.44
CA ARG A 233 7.34 15.05 20.99
C ARG A 233 6.63 16.04 20.07
N THR A 234 6.17 15.63 18.89
CA THR A 234 5.51 16.53 17.93
C THR A 234 4.11 16.88 18.44
N SER A 235 3.89 18.15 18.83
CA SER A 235 2.59 18.65 19.28
C SER A 235 1.72 19.13 18.11
N SER A 236 0.42 19.32 18.33
CA SER A 236 -0.49 19.91 17.33
C SER A 236 -0.02 21.30 16.86
N MET A 237 0.58 22.09 17.75
CA MET A 237 1.16 23.39 17.43
C MET A 237 2.39 23.27 16.52
N ASP A 238 3.20 22.22 16.66
CA ASP A 238 4.37 21.98 15.80
C ASP A 238 3.94 21.62 14.38
N VAL A 239 2.87 20.82 14.25
CA VAL A 239 2.25 20.50 12.96
C VAL A 239 1.68 21.78 12.34
N GLN A 240 0.87 22.54 13.07
CA GLN A 240 0.27 23.78 12.56
C GLN A 240 1.32 24.78 12.07
N ARG A 241 2.39 25.02 12.84
CA ARG A 241 3.49 25.91 12.43
C ARG A 241 4.23 25.44 11.17
N ASN A 242 4.36 24.12 10.98
CA ASN A 242 4.95 23.56 9.75
C ASN A 242 4.04 23.79 8.54
N PHE A 243 2.73 23.65 8.70
CA PHE A 243 1.78 23.98 7.64
C PHE A 243 1.82 25.47 7.31
N GLU A 244 1.67 26.34 8.31
CA GLU A 244 1.64 27.81 8.16
C GLU A 244 2.90 28.38 7.51
N SER A 245 4.07 27.77 7.68
CA SER A 245 5.31 28.21 7.02
C SER A 245 5.39 27.86 5.53
N ASN A 246 4.50 27.00 5.04
CA ASN A 246 4.48 26.50 3.65
C ASN A 246 3.19 26.82 2.90
N VAL A 247 2.24 27.50 3.54
CA VAL A 247 1.00 27.98 2.94
C VAL A 247 0.88 29.49 3.09
N GLU A 248 0.30 30.13 2.09
CA GLU A 248 -0.03 31.56 2.13
C GLU A 248 -1.47 31.74 2.58
N LYS A 249 -1.69 32.75 3.44
CA LYS A 249 -3.03 33.18 3.82
C LYS A 249 -3.69 33.88 2.63
N ARG A 250 -4.81 33.34 2.16
CA ARG A 250 -5.68 33.93 1.15
C ARG A 250 -6.79 34.73 1.84
N ALA A 251 -7.91 34.94 1.15
CA ALA A 251 -9.08 35.61 1.72
C ALA A 251 -9.60 34.90 2.98
N LYS A 252 -9.95 35.71 3.99
CA LYS A 252 -10.74 35.41 5.19
C LYS A 252 -10.77 33.93 5.59
N ASP A 253 -9.63 33.49 6.15
CA ASP A 253 -9.41 32.18 6.80
C ASP A 253 -9.14 30.99 5.86
N THR A 254 -8.88 31.25 4.56
CA THR A 254 -8.40 30.21 3.64
C THR A 254 -6.88 30.24 3.55
N TYR A 255 -6.24 29.09 3.65
CA TYR A 255 -4.80 28.92 3.42
C TYR A 255 -4.57 28.01 2.23
N GLY A 256 -3.52 28.27 1.45
CA GLY A 256 -3.16 27.39 0.35
C GLY A 256 -1.72 27.59 -0.10
N PRO A 257 -1.18 26.66 -0.90
CA PRO A 257 0.13 26.85 -1.52
C PRO A 257 0.19 28.15 -2.34
N PRO A 258 1.42 28.63 -2.62
CA PRO A 258 1.65 29.71 -3.56
C PRO A 258 0.88 29.51 -4.87
N PRO A 259 0.39 30.59 -5.52
CA PRO A 259 -0.38 30.50 -6.75
C PRO A 259 0.29 29.60 -7.80
N GLY A 260 -0.49 28.72 -8.42
CA GLY A 260 -0.02 27.78 -9.43
C GLY A 260 0.69 26.52 -8.90
N LYS A 261 0.93 26.41 -7.58
CA LYS A 261 1.53 25.22 -6.97
C LYS A 261 0.50 24.37 -6.24
N LYS A 262 0.76 23.06 -6.16
CA LYS A 262 0.05 22.12 -5.28
C LYS A 262 0.96 21.79 -4.09
N LEU A 263 0.44 21.92 -2.87
CA LEU A 263 1.14 21.48 -1.66
C LEU A 263 0.86 20.00 -1.43
N ILE A 264 1.90 19.19 -1.34
CA ILE A 264 1.83 17.80 -0.94
C ILE A 264 2.55 17.68 0.40
N VAL A 265 1.88 17.10 1.39
CA VAL A 265 2.42 16.92 2.74
C VAL A 265 2.75 15.45 2.95
N PHE A 266 4.02 15.18 3.23
CA PHE A 266 4.53 13.87 3.58
C PHE A 266 4.61 13.76 5.10
N ILE A 267 4.12 12.64 5.64
CA ILE A 267 4.16 12.32 7.06
C ILE A 267 4.93 11.01 7.21
N ASP A 268 6.09 11.06 7.84
CA ASP A 268 6.94 9.88 8.02
C ASP A 268 6.56 9.09 9.29
N GLU A 269 6.11 7.85 9.14
CA GLU A 269 6.21 6.78 10.16
C GLU A 269 6.50 5.45 9.46
N PHE A 270 7.71 4.89 9.66
CA PHE A 270 8.09 3.56 9.18
C PHE A 270 8.37 2.61 10.36
N ASN A 271 7.56 1.56 10.50
CA ASN A 271 7.87 0.29 11.19
C ASN A 271 7.46 -0.83 10.21
N ALA A 272 8.19 -1.91 9.88
CA ALA A 272 9.49 -2.45 10.24
C ALA A 272 9.90 -3.54 9.20
N ILE A 273 11.15 -4.02 9.24
CA ILE A 273 11.68 -5.20 8.50
C ILE A 273 11.62 -6.47 9.35
N SER A 274 11.55 -7.63 8.69
CA SER A 274 11.59 -9.01 9.21
C SER A 274 12.64 -9.40 10.27
N ILE A 275 13.76 -8.68 10.46
CA ILE A 275 14.72 -8.92 11.58
C ILE A 275 14.09 -8.59 12.95
N VAL A 276 13.03 -7.77 12.97
CA VAL A 276 12.31 -7.38 14.19
C VAL A 276 11.55 -8.55 14.84
N LYS A 277 11.30 -9.66 14.14
CA LYS A 277 10.59 -10.82 14.72
C LYS A 277 11.36 -11.44 15.88
N ASP A 278 12.68 -11.56 15.76
CA ASP A 278 13.52 -12.26 16.75
C ASP A 278 14.20 -11.30 17.74
N LEU A 279 14.31 -10.02 17.39
CA LEU A 279 14.88 -8.97 18.23
C LEU A 279 13.91 -7.78 18.34
N PRO A 280 12.70 -7.96 18.93
CA PRO A 280 11.72 -6.89 19.03
C PRO A 280 12.21 -5.79 19.97
N PRO A 281 11.88 -4.52 19.70
CA PRO A 281 12.15 -3.45 20.64
C PRO A 281 11.34 -3.69 21.92
N THR A 282 12.03 -3.81 23.05
CA THR A 282 11.43 -3.90 24.39
C THR A 282 11.79 -2.65 25.20
N PRO A 283 11.14 -2.38 26.36
CA PRO A 283 11.56 -1.26 27.22
C PRO A 283 13.04 -1.29 27.61
N SER A 284 13.64 -2.48 27.76
CA SER A 284 15.07 -2.65 28.02
C SER A 284 15.95 -2.59 26.75
N LYS A 285 15.36 -2.80 25.57
CA LYS A 285 16.02 -2.86 24.25
C LYS A 285 15.37 -1.90 23.25
N PHE A 286 14.99 -0.70 23.69
CA PHE A 286 14.22 0.24 22.87
C PHE A 286 14.95 0.74 21.61
N HIS A 287 16.28 0.55 21.57
CA HIS A 287 17.14 0.88 20.43
C HIS A 287 17.25 -0.26 19.40
N TYR A 288 16.59 -1.41 19.62
CA TYR A 288 16.53 -2.53 18.69
C TYR A 288 15.49 -2.26 17.59
N ILE A 289 15.67 -1.13 16.89
CA ILE A 289 14.84 -0.74 15.75
C ILE A 289 15.66 -1.05 14.50
N PHE A 290 15.26 -2.09 13.78
CA PHE A 290 15.89 -2.51 12.52
C PHE A 290 14.98 -2.21 11.34
N ASN A 291 15.46 -1.45 10.36
CA ASN A 291 14.67 -1.05 9.19
C ASN A 291 15.50 -1.04 7.89
N LEU A 292 14.88 -0.66 6.76
CA LEU A 292 15.53 -0.66 5.43
C LEU A 292 16.78 0.22 5.37
N ARG A 293 16.92 1.18 6.27
CA ARG A 293 18.12 2.02 6.38
C ARG A 293 19.33 1.23 6.87
N ASP A 294 19.14 0.16 7.64
CA ASP A 294 20.25 -0.67 8.10
C ASP A 294 20.82 -1.50 6.95
N LEU A 295 19.95 -2.11 6.14
CA LEU A 295 20.35 -2.79 4.91
C LEU A 295 21.05 -1.81 3.95
N SER A 296 20.49 -0.61 3.80
CA SER A 296 21.08 0.50 3.04
C SER A 296 22.50 0.83 3.55
N ARG A 297 22.72 0.94 4.87
CA ARG A 297 24.06 1.20 5.44
C ARG A 297 25.07 0.08 5.17
N ILE A 298 24.65 -1.18 5.26
CA ILE A 298 25.50 -2.34 4.95
C ILE A 298 25.95 -2.26 3.49
N TYR A 299 25.02 -2.12 2.54
CA TYR A 299 25.35 -2.04 1.12
C TYR A 299 26.16 -0.78 0.77
N ASN A 300 25.91 0.35 1.43
CA ASN A 300 26.75 1.54 1.24
C ASN A 300 28.21 1.28 1.65
N GLY A 301 28.42 0.54 2.75
CA GLY A 301 29.75 0.09 3.17
C GLY A 301 30.42 -0.79 2.13
N LEU A 302 29.69 -1.76 1.56
CA LEU A 302 30.15 -2.62 0.45
C LEU A 302 30.58 -1.80 -0.78
N VAL A 303 29.73 -0.88 -1.23
CA VAL A 303 29.97 -0.06 -2.44
C VAL A 303 31.11 0.94 -2.23
N SER A 304 31.39 1.32 -0.98
CA SER A 304 32.53 2.19 -0.64
C SER A 304 33.89 1.50 -0.70
N THR A 305 33.93 0.18 -0.98
CA THR A 305 35.20 -0.55 -1.06
C THR A 305 35.85 -0.50 -2.43
N THR A 306 37.16 -0.73 -2.44
CA THR A 306 37.96 -0.77 -3.67
C THR A 306 38.04 -2.21 -4.19
N PRO A 307 37.58 -2.49 -5.42
CA PRO A 307 37.65 -3.83 -6.01
C PRO A 307 39.06 -4.43 -6.03
N LYS A 308 40.10 -3.58 -6.06
CA LYS A 308 41.50 -3.99 -6.03
C LYS A 308 41.91 -4.71 -4.74
N ARG A 309 41.23 -4.44 -3.60
CA ARG A 309 41.54 -5.03 -2.28
C ARG A 309 40.80 -6.33 -1.99
N PHE A 310 39.64 -6.55 -2.60
CA PHE A 310 38.78 -7.71 -2.33
C PHE A 310 38.60 -8.48 -3.64
N GLN A 311 39.57 -9.34 -3.96
CA GLN A 311 39.62 -10.05 -5.25
C GLN A 311 39.04 -11.46 -5.20
N THR A 312 38.85 -12.01 -4.00
CA THR A 312 38.28 -13.36 -3.83
C THR A 312 36.88 -13.30 -3.22
N ALA A 313 36.05 -14.28 -3.56
CA ALA A 313 34.73 -14.43 -2.96
C ALA A 313 34.80 -14.50 -1.43
N ALA A 314 35.78 -15.23 -0.88
CA ALA A 314 35.98 -15.34 0.57
C ALA A 314 36.30 -13.98 1.25
N GLN A 315 37.07 -13.12 0.58
CA GLN A 315 37.35 -11.76 1.05
C GLN A 315 36.09 -10.90 1.02
N LEU A 316 35.27 -11.02 -0.03
CA LEU A 316 34.01 -10.31 -0.17
C LEU A 316 32.98 -10.76 0.88
N THR A 317 32.83 -12.07 1.10
CA THR A 317 31.95 -12.63 2.14
C THR A 317 32.37 -12.18 3.53
N ARG A 318 33.68 -12.19 3.84
CA ARG A 318 34.20 -11.68 5.11
C ARG A 318 33.93 -10.19 5.28
N MET A 319 34.04 -9.42 4.20
CA MET A 319 33.77 -7.99 4.19
C MET A 319 32.28 -7.69 4.43
N TRP A 320 31.39 -8.42 3.75
CA TRP A 320 29.95 -8.37 3.99
C TRP A 320 29.60 -8.69 5.44
N ARG A 321 30.14 -9.77 6.00
CA ARG A 321 29.97 -10.14 7.41
C ARG A 321 30.41 -9.01 8.34
N ASN A 322 31.56 -8.39 8.09
CA ASN A 322 32.07 -7.30 8.90
C ASN A 322 31.14 -6.06 8.86
N GLU A 323 30.57 -5.73 7.70
CA GLU A 323 29.59 -4.64 7.60
C GLU A 323 28.27 -4.97 8.32
N CYS A 324 27.78 -6.21 8.21
CA CYS A 324 26.62 -6.66 8.99
C CYS A 324 26.87 -6.51 10.50
N LEU A 325 28.05 -6.94 10.97
CA LEU A 325 28.43 -6.77 12.38
C LEU A 325 28.51 -5.28 12.75
N ARG A 326 29.19 -4.44 11.96
CA ARG A 326 29.31 -2.99 12.23
C ARG A 326 27.96 -2.29 12.35
N VAL A 327 26.98 -2.67 11.53
CA VAL A 327 25.66 -2.00 11.50
C VAL A 327 24.71 -2.55 12.57
N LEU A 328 24.74 -3.86 12.83
CA LEU A 328 23.76 -4.54 13.68
C LEU A 328 24.29 -4.85 15.07
N TYR A 329 25.55 -5.27 15.20
CA TYR A 329 26.12 -5.83 16.43
C TYR A 329 26.35 -4.77 17.51
N ASP A 330 26.73 -3.55 17.13
CA ASP A 330 26.95 -2.43 18.06
C ASP A 330 25.66 -2.00 18.81
N ARG A 331 24.49 -2.41 18.29
CA ARG A 331 23.20 -2.17 18.96
C ARG A 331 22.85 -3.24 19.98
N LEU A 332 23.54 -4.39 20.01
CA LEU A 332 23.19 -5.51 20.87
C LEU A 332 23.83 -5.37 22.25
N ILE A 333 23.02 -5.45 23.31
CA ILE A 333 23.47 -5.33 24.70
C ILE A 333 23.76 -6.70 25.35
N ASP A 334 23.03 -7.74 24.96
CA ASP A 334 23.13 -9.06 25.59
C ASP A 334 24.05 -10.01 24.83
N SER A 335 24.79 -10.83 25.57
CA SER A 335 25.66 -11.87 25.00
C SER A 335 24.89 -12.96 24.25
N GLN A 336 23.62 -13.19 24.62
CA GLN A 336 22.73 -14.13 23.95
C GLN A 336 22.32 -13.62 22.56
N ASP A 337 21.91 -12.36 22.45
CA ASP A 337 21.54 -11.74 21.16
C ASP A 337 22.75 -11.69 20.21
N ARG A 338 23.93 -11.35 20.74
CA ARG A 338 25.19 -11.34 19.99
C ARG A 338 25.52 -12.71 19.42
N LYS A 339 25.38 -13.77 20.22
CA LYS A 339 25.56 -15.15 19.76
C LYS A 339 24.55 -15.54 18.69
N MET A 340 23.29 -15.11 18.81
CA MET A 340 22.26 -15.38 17.81
C MET A 340 22.63 -14.76 16.45
N VAL A 341 23.10 -13.52 16.45
CA VAL A 341 23.57 -12.84 15.24
C VAL A 341 24.84 -13.49 14.69
N ASP A 342 25.78 -13.88 15.55
CA ASP A 342 26.99 -14.59 15.12
C ASP A 342 26.69 -15.94 14.43
N VAL A 343 25.76 -16.73 14.98
CA VAL A 343 25.32 -17.99 14.37
C VAL A 343 24.61 -17.76 13.05
N SER A 344 23.84 -16.68 12.93
CA SER A 344 23.12 -16.34 11.70
C SER A 344 24.05 -15.80 10.59
N LEU A 345 25.25 -15.32 10.95
CA LEU A 345 26.26 -14.77 10.05
C LEU A 345 27.48 -15.68 9.84
N ALA A 346 27.48 -16.88 10.44
CA ALA A 346 28.49 -17.91 10.27
C ALA A 346 28.22 -18.71 8.98
#